data_AF-A0A536ECU3-F1
#
_entry.id   AF-A0A536ECU3-F1
#
_cell.length_a   1.000
_cell.length_b   1.000
_cell.length_c   1.000
_cell.angle_alpha   90.00
_cell.angle_beta   90.00
_cell.angle_gamma   90.00
#
_symmetry.space_group_name_H-M   'P 1'
#
loop_
_entity.id
_entity.type
_entity.pdbx_description
1 polymer ?
#
loop_
_entity_poly.entity_id
_entity_poly.type
_entity_poly.pdbx_seq_one_letter_code
_entity_poly.pdbx_strand_id
1 'polypeptide(L)'
;MIYVFHGSDSFSRSEALKKLKAELDADGMLASNTTRLDARQATPRDVVAACDTVSMFGGRRLVIVEGALNQAGGRGGSRQSRRKQAEAADERSPWWALVDYASRIPE
;
A
#
# COMPACT_ATOMS: atom_id res chain seq x y z
N MET A 1 9.55 -5.64 4.83
CA MET A 1 8.80 -6.65 4.02
C MET A 1 7.63 -6.00 3.27
N ILE A 2 7.24 -6.51 2.09
CA ILE A 2 6.10 -6.00 1.29
C ILE A 2 5.13 -7.14 0.94
N TYR A 3 3.83 -6.91 1.16
CA TYR A 3 2.75 -7.84 0.79
C TYR A 3 1.76 -7.17 -0.16
N VAL A 4 1.34 -7.89 -1.20
CA VAL A 4 0.34 -7.40 -2.17
C VAL A 4 -0.87 -8.34 -2.17
N PHE A 5 -2.00 -7.87 -1.63
CA PHE A 5 -3.27 -8.59 -1.67
C PHE A 5 -4.08 -8.13 -2.89
N HIS A 6 -4.32 -9.03 -3.84
CA HIS A 6 -5.05 -8.76 -5.08
C HIS A 6 -6.12 -9.83 -5.36
N GLY A 7 -7.00 -9.57 -6.34
CA GLY A 7 -8.13 -10.44 -6.69
C GLY A 7 -9.47 -9.70 -6.54
N SER A 8 -10.56 -10.25 -7.07
CA SER A 8 -11.90 -9.65 -6.98
C SER A 8 -12.58 -9.93 -5.63
N ASP A 9 -12.31 -11.07 -5.01
CA ASP A 9 -12.92 -11.50 -3.75
C ASP A 9 -12.41 -10.67 -2.55
N SER A 10 -13.29 -9.80 -2.03
CA SER A 10 -13.00 -8.93 -0.88
C SER A 10 -12.92 -9.69 0.44
N PHE A 11 -13.64 -10.81 0.57
CA PHE A 11 -13.63 -11.63 1.77
C PHE A 11 -12.26 -12.29 1.94
N SER A 12 -11.80 -13.01 0.92
CA SER A 12 -10.47 -13.65 0.93
C SER A 12 -9.33 -12.67 1.20
N ARG A 13 -9.35 -11.47 0.60
CA ARG A 13 -8.33 -10.44 0.87
C ARG A 13 -8.35 -9.99 2.34
N SER A 14 -9.54 -9.82 2.90
CA SER A 14 -9.71 -9.39 4.29
C SER A 14 -9.25 -10.47 5.28
N GLU A 15 -9.57 -11.74 5.01
CA GLU A 15 -9.11 -12.89 5.81
C GLU A 15 -7.58 -13.05 5.76
N ALA A 16 -6.98 -12.96 4.57
CA ALA A 16 -5.52 -13.04 4.43
C ALA A 16 -4.81 -11.90 5.17
N LEU A 17 -5.36 -10.67 5.12
CA LEU A 17 -4.85 -9.54 5.89
C LEU A 17 -5.00 -9.75 7.42
N LYS A 18 -6.12 -10.31 7.89
CA LYS A 18 -6.31 -10.64 9.30
C LYS A 18 -5.29 -11.68 9.76
N LYS A 19 -5.04 -12.71 8.96
CA LYS A 19 -4.04 -13.74 9.26
C LYS A 19 -2.64 -13.14 9.38
N LEU A 20 -2.24 -12.31 8.41
CA LEU A 20 -0.95 -11.61 8.46
C LEU A 20 -0.83 -10.73 9.71
N LYS A 21 -1.90 -10.02 10.10
CA LYS A 21 -1.91 -9.23 11.34
C LYS A 21 -1.69 -10.09 12.58
N ALA A 22 -2.38 -11.23 12.68
CA ALA A 22 -2.20 -12.15 13.80
C ALA A 22 -0.77 -12.70 13.89
N GLU A 23 -0.11 -12.92 12.75
CA GLU A 23 1.30 -13.36 12.70
C GLU A 23 2.29 -12.24 13.07
N LEU A 24 1.94 -10.99 12.81
CA LEU A 24 2.77 -9.82 13.12
C LEU A 24 2.59 -9.30 14.56
N ASP A 25 1.43 -9.54 15.18
CA ASP A 25 1.06 -9.05 16.50
C ASP A 25 1.64 -9.91 17.63
N ALA A 26 2.96 -9.99 17.69
CA ALA A 26 3.67 -10.82 18.67
C ALA A 26 3.61 -10.25 20.10
N ASP A 27 3.47 -8.94 20.24
CA ASP A 27 3.50 -8.19 21.50
C ASP A 27 2.13 -7.58 21.88
N GLY A 28 1.09 -7.77 21.06
CA GLY A 28 -0.23 -7.19 21.25
C GLY A 28 -0.31 -5.68 20.93
N MET A 29 0.74 -5.09 20.36
CA MET A 29 0.84 -3.64 20.11
C MET A 29 0.69 -3.29 18.62
N LEU A 30 0.47 -4.27 17.74
CA LEU A 30 0.38 -4.03 16.30
C LEU A 30 -0.74 -3.05 15.95
N ALA A 31 -1.87 -3.10 16.66
CA ALA A 31 -2.99 -2.19 16.44
C ALA A 31 -2.58 -0.71 16.58
N SER A 32 -1.80 -0.39 17.61
CA SER A 32 -1.28 0.97 17.86
C SER A 32 -0.21 1.38 16.84
N ASN A 33 0.49 0.42 16.26
CA ASN A 33 1.53 0.62 15.24
C ASN A 33 1.02 0.42 13.79
N THR A 34 -0.30 0.34 13.59
CA THR A 34 -0.91 0.18 12.27
C THR A 34 -1.43 1.50 11.71
N THR A 35 -1.01 1.86 10.50
CA THR A 35 -1.55 3.00 9.75
C THR A 35 -2.27 2.52 8.49
N ARG A 36 -3.48 3.03 8.24
CA ARG A 36 -4.24 2.78 7.00
C ARG A 36 -4.29 4.03 6.14
N LEU A 37 -3.99 3.90 4.86
CA LEU A 37 -3.97 4.97 3.88
C LEU A 37 -4.84 4.58 2.67
N ASP A 38 -5.69 5.47 2.19
CA ASP A 38 -6.40 5.29 0.91
C ASP A 38 -5.52 5.83 -0.22
N ALA A 39 -5.14 4.98 -1.18
CA ALA A 39 -4.32 5.37 -2.33
C ALA A 39 -4.94 6.43 -3.24
N ARG A 40 -6.24 6.73 -3.10
CA ARG A 40 -6.90 7.85 -3.81
C ARG A 40 -6.59 9.20 -3.19
N GLN A 41 -6.22 9.24 -1.91
CA GLN A 41 -5.97 10.46 -1.14
C GLN A 41 -4.50 10.58 -0.72
N ALA A 42 -3.86 9.46 -0.42
CA ALA A 42 -2.47 9.40 0.01
C ALA A 42 -1.52 9.55 -1.17
N THR A 43 -0.44 10.27 -0.93
CA THR A 43 0.71 10.37 -1.83
C THR A 43 1.76 9.31 -1.48
N PRO A 44 2.68 8.98 -2.41
CA PRO A 44 3.82 8.12 -2.11
C PRO A 44 4.66 8.61 -0.92
N ARG A 45 4.76 9.93 -0.74
CA ARG A 45 5.47 10.53 0.40
C ARG A 45 4.78 10.23 1.74
N ASP A 46 3.45 10.20 1.76
CA ASP A 46 2.70 9.86 2.97
C ASP A 46 2.93 8.40 3.39
N VAL A 47 3.05 7.50 2.41
CA VAL A 47 3.41 6.09 2.68
C VAL A 47 4.82 5.98 3.23
N VAL A 48 5.79 6.68 2.64
CA VAL A 48 7.18 6.71 3.14
C VAL A 48 7.24 7.28 4.57
N ALA A 49 6.63 8.45 4.79
CA ALA A 49 6.58 9.09 6.10
C ALA A 49 5.88 8.20 7.13
N ALA A 50 4.81 7.50 6.72
CA ALA A 50 4.22 6.48 7.54
C ALA A 50 5.28 5.43 7.85
N CYS A 51 5.88 4.72 6.89
CA CYS A 51 6.87 3.67 7.16
C CYS A 51 8.05 4.11 8.05
N ASP A 52 8.52 5.35 7.94
CA ASP A 52 9.65 5.89 8.74
C ASP A 52 9.25 6.34 10.16
N THR A 53 7.96 6.35 10.49
CA THR A 53 7.50 6.74 11.83
C THR A 53 7.90 5.69 12.87
N VAL A 54 8.54 6.12 13.95
CA VAL A 54 8.97 5.25 15.07
C VAL A 54 7.79 4.47 15.66
N SER A 55 7.92 3.15 15.73
CA SER A 55 6.95 2.29 16.41
C SER A 55 6.94 2.55 17.92
N MET A 56 5.75 2.56 18.50
CA MET A 56 5.61 2.55 19.95
C MET A 56 6.17 1.26 20.53
N PHE A 57 6.95 1.39 21.61
CA PHE A 57 7.54 0.29 22.38
C PHE A 57 8.44 -0.67 21.59
N GLY A 58 8.98 -0.25 20.45
CA GLY A 58 9.84 -1.10 19.62
C GLY A 58 9.09 -2.24 18.91
N GLY A 59 7.76 -2.17 18.84
CA GLY A 59 6.93 -3.14 18.14
C GLY A 59 7.05 -3.03 16.62
N ARG A 60 6.48 -4.00 15.90
CA ARG A 60 6.47 -3.99 14.43
C ARG A 60 5.54 -2.91 13.89
N ARG A 61 5.96 -2.26 12.79
CA ARG A 61 5.15 -1.26 12.09
C ARG A 61 4.39 -1.88 10.91
N LEU A 62 3.09 -1.59 10.82
CA LEU A 62 2.25 -2.05 9.71
C LEU A 62 1.60 -0.86 8.98
N VAL A 63 1.99 -0.63 7.73
CA VAL A 63 1.33 0.36 6.86
C VAL A 63 0.50 -0.37 5.81
N ILE A 64 -0.79 -0.06 5.75
CA ILE A 64 -1.76 -0.67 4.84
C ILE A 64 -2.22 0.40 3.85
N VAL A 65 -1.95 0.19 2.58
CA VAL A 65 -2.40 1.08 1.50
C VAL A 65 -3.55 0.42 0.74
N GLU A 66 -4.76 0.94 0.91
CA GLU A 66 -5.97 0.43 0.28
C GLU A 66 -6.16 1.03 -1.11
N GLY A 67 -6.61 0.21 -2.07
CA GLY A 67 -6.93 0.69 -3.42
C GLY A 67 -5.72 1.05 -4.30
N ALA A 68 -4.49 0.76 -3.88
CA ALA A 68 -3.27 1.08 -4.64
C ALA A 68 -3.29 0.52 -6.08
N LEU A 69 -3.72 -0.73 -6.24
CA LEU A 69 -3.77 -1.39 -7.55
C LEU A 69 -4.84 -0.79 -8.49
N ASN A 70 -5.87 -0.14 -7.94
CA ASN A 70 -6.90 0.53 -8.74
C ASN A 70 -6.39 1.81 -9.42
N GLN A 71 -5.26 2.35 -8.95
CA GLN A 71 -4.62 3.52 -9.54
C GLN A 71 -3.64 3.11 -10.66
N ALA A 72 -3.10 1.89 -10.61
CA ALA A 72 -2.23 1.33 -11.64
C ALA A 72 -3.02 0.74 -12.83
N GLY A 73 -4.20 0.17 -12.57
CA GLY A 73 -5.11 -0.31 -13.60
C GLY A 73 -6.04 0.81 -14.05
N GLY A 74 -5.77 1.43 -15.20
CA GLY A 74 -6.64 2.45 -15.79
C GLY A 74 -8.11 2.03 -15.73
N ARG A 75 -8.90 2.76 -14.93
CA ARG A 75 -10.35 2.56 -14.76
C ARG A 75 -10.99 2.45 -16.15
N GLY A 76 -11.95 1.54 -16.31
CA GLY A 76 -12.65 1.23 -17.55
C GLY A 76 -13.38 2.40 -18.22
N GLY A 77 -12.65 3.41 -18.68
CA GLY A 77 -13.07 4.41 -19.65
C GLY A 77 -12.93 3.87 -21.06
N SER A 78 -13.63 4.53 -21.99
CA SER A 78 -13.60 4.23 -23.42
C SER A 78 -12.16 4.08 -23.95
N ARG A 79 -12.01 3.34 -25.07
CA ARG A 79 -10.72 3.05 -25.73
C ARG A 79 -9.82 4.30 -25.91
N GLN A 80 -10.42 5.47 -26.07
CA GLN A 80 -9.73 6.76 -26.22
C GLN A 80 -9.24 7.35 -24.89
N SER A 81 -9.99 7.15 -23.80
CA SER A 81 -9.60 7.52 -22.43
C SER A 81 -8.46 6.65 -21.91
N ARG A 82 -8.48 5.34 -22.21
CA ARG A 82 -7.35 4.43 -21.90
C ARG A 82 -6.07 4.80 -22.64
N ARG A 83 -6.15 5.24 -23.90
CA ARG A 83 -4.95 5.60 -24.69
C ARG A 83 -4.28 6.86 -24.12
N LYS A 84 -5.07 7.87 -23.77
CA LYS A 84 -4.60 9.09 -23.09
C LYS A 84 -4.07 8.84 -21.67
N GLN A 85 -4.71 7.93 -20.91
CA GLN A 85 -4.24 7.55 -19.57
C GLN A 85 -3.00 6.66 -19.61
N ALA A 86 -2.86 5.81 -20.62
CA ALA A 86 -1.65 5.00 -20.84
C ALA A 86 -0.47 5.87 -21.31
N GLU A 87 -0.71 6.86 -22.18
CA GLU A 87 0.31 7.86 -22.58
C GLU A 87 0.70 8.78 -21.41
N ALA A 88 -0.23 9.14 -20.52
CA ALA A 88 0.09 9.91 -19.31
C ALA A 88 0.68 9.05 -18.16
N ALA A 89 0.51 7.73 -18.19
CA ALA A 89 1.12 6.81 -17.23
C ALA A 89 2.59 6.47 -17.59
N ASP A 90 3.03 6.84 -18.80
CA ASP A 90 4.41 6.66 -19.29
C ASP A 90 5.37 7.70 -18.69
N GLU A 91 4.86 8.86 -18.25
CA GLU A 91 5.50 9.66 -17.22
C GLU A 91 5.42 8.87 -15.90
N ARG A 92 6.52 8.21 -15.52
CA ARG A 92 6.66 7.34 -14.33
C ARG A 92 5.66 7.71 -13.23
N SER A 93 4.63 6.87 -13.06
CA SER A 93 3.65 6.99 -11.98
C SER A 93 4.33 7.43 -10.68
N PRO A 94 3.80 8.41 -9.93
CA PRO A 94 4.42 8.89 -8.69
C PRO A 94 4.75 7.77 -7.70
N TRP A 95 4.01 6.66 -7.77
CA TRP A 95 4.21 5.45 -6.99
C TRP A 95 5.54 4.72 -7.26
N TRP A 96 6.26 5.02 -8.35
CA TRP A 96 7.63 4.53 -8.59
C TRP A 96 8.61 4.94 -7.48
N ALA A 97 8.37 6.07 -6.80
CA ALA A 97 9.17 6.46 -5.65
C ALA A 97 9.16 5.41 -4.52
N LEU A 98 8.12 4.57 -4.44
CA LEU A 98 8.08 3.47 -3.47
C LEU A 98 9.03 2.33 -3.84
N VAL A 99 9.35 2.14 -5.13
CA VAL A 99 10.33 1.14 -5.55
C VAL A 99 11.73 1.57 -5.13
N ASP A 100 12.06 2.85 -5.30
CA ASP A 100 13.32 3.44 -4.82
C ASP A 100 13.41 3.46 -3.28
N TYR A 101 12.26 3.51 -2.60
CA TYR A 101 12.18 3.41 -1.14
C TYR A 101 12.26 1.96 -0.64
N ALA A 102 11.80 0.97 -1.43
CA ALA A 102 11.71 -0.42 -1.00
C ALA A 102 13.05 -0.99 -0.49
N SER A 103 14.17 -0.52 -1.06
CA SER A 103 15.53 -0.91 -0.64
C SER A 103 15.98 -0.31 0.69
N ARG A 104 15.23 0.65 1.22
CA ARG A 104 15.51 1.41 2.46
C ARG A 104 14.42 1.22 3.52
N ILE A 105 13.47 0.32 3.29
CA ILE A 105 12.40 0.04 4.25
C ILE A 105 13.02 -0.38 5.59
N PRO A 106 12.64 0.27 6.71
CA PRO A 106 13.04 -0.16 8.04
C PRO A 106 12.62 -1.62 8.31
N GLU A 107 13.50 -2.39 8.93
CA GLU A 107 13.23 -3.77 9.38
C GLU A 107 12.24 -3.81 10.56
#